data_AF-A0A800AG76-F1
#
_entry.id   AF-A0A800AG76-F1
#
_cell.length_a   1.000
_cell.length_b   1.000
_cell.length_c   1.000
_cell.angle_alpha   90.00
_cell.angle_beta   90.00
_cell.angle_gamma   90.00
#
_symmetry.space_group_name_H-M   'P 1'
#
loop_
_entity.id
_entity.type
_entity.pdbx_description
1 polymer ?
#
loop_
_entity_poly.entity_id
_entity_poly.type
_entity_poly.pdbx_seq_one_letter_code
_entity_poly.pdbx_strand_id
1 'polypeptide(L)'
;MRKKKKSRLTHFRTPLCQAMPDVLTLPKHFKNDGYETVSIGKVYHHPKDDLQGWSKEPFQSKGDWKGRGYLTDEAIEEMKKNEAIFAEKTYHTYYDPMRAIRTEKWKIIANFEFAPWQETSPDYHNNAKSYVEIAKAKPTPSFYHPPFELYNLEDDPC
;
A
#
# COMPACT_ATOMS: atom_id res chain seq x y z
N MET A 1 -12.07 -31.74 -23.46
CA MET A 1 -12.42 -30.30 -23.44
C MET A 1 -11.14 -29.47 -23.42
N ARG A 2 -10.90 -28.60 -24.41
CA ARG A 2 -9.77 -27.64 -24.40
C ARG A 2 -10.09 -26.51 -23.41
N LYS A 3 -9.30 -26.34 -22.34
CA LYS A 3 -9.41 -25.17 -21.44
C LYS A 3 -9.14 -23.90 -22.28
N LYS A 4 -10.02 -22.90 -22.22
CA LYS A 4 -9.77 -21.58 -22.85
C LYS A 4 -8.47 -21.00 -22.27
N LYS A 5 -7.50 -20.69 -23.14
CA LYS A 5 -6.24 -20.04 -22.74
C LYS A 5 -6.57 -18.62 -22.26
N LYS A 6 -6.24 -18.28 -21.02
CA LYS A 6 -6.40 -16.91 -20.52
C LYS A 6 -5.35 -16.03 -21.22
N SER A 7 -5.77 -14.88 -21.74
CA SER A 7 -4.90 -13.89 -22.41
C SER A 7 -4.59 -12.67 -21.55
N ARG A 8 -5.21 -12.55 -20.37
CA ARG A 8 -4.99 -11.45 -19.42
C ARG A 8 -5.25 -11.88 -17.98
N LEU A 9 -4.51 -11.25 -17.06
CA LEU A 9 -4.77 -11.27 -15.63
C LEU A 9 -5.75 -10.14 -15.29
N THR A 10 -6.86 -10.47 -14.63
CA THR A 10 -7.88 -9.49 -14.21
C THR A 10 -7.90 -9.25 -12.70
N HIS A 11 -7.16 -10.07 -11.93
CA HIS A 11 -7.15 -9.99 -10.47
C HIS A 11 -5.76 -10.26 -9.91
N PHE A 12 -5.32 -9.42 -8.98
CA PHE A 12 -3.96 -9.43 -8.42
C PHE A 12 -3.64 -10.67 -7.56
N ARG A 13 -4.67 -11.38 -7.06
CA ARG A 13 -4.50 -12.62 -6.29
C ARG A 13 -4.13 -13.84 -7.14
N THR A 14 -4.24 -13.77 -8.47
CA THR A 14 -3.87 -14.91 -9.33
C THR A 14 -2.42 -14.77 -9.77
N PRO A 15 -1.52 -15.72 -9.42
CA PRO A 15 -0.16 -15.73 -9.94
C PRO A 15 -0.11 -15.81 -11.47
N LEU A 16 0.84 -15.11 -12.07
CA LEU A 16 1.10 -15.14 -13.50
C LEU A 16 1.42 -16.55 -13.98
N CYS A 17 2.30 -17.25 -13.26
CA CYS A 17 2.70 -18.62 -13.60
C CYS A 17 1.52 -19.62 -13.52
N GLN A 18 0.51 -19.34 -12.69
CA GLN A 18 -0.70 -20.16 -12.60
C GLN A 18 -1.69 -19.84 -13.74
N ALA A 19 -1.90 -18.55 -14.04
CA ALA A 19 -2.86 -18.13 -15.05
C ALA A 19 -2.37 -18.42 -16.48
N MET A 20 -1.07 -18.25 -16.71
CA MET A 20 -0.43 -18.29 -18.02
C MET A 20 0.96 -18.95 -17.89
N PRO A 21 1.04 -20.27 -17.63
CA PRO A 21 2.32 -20.95 -17.37
C PRO A 21 3.32 -20.87 -18.53
N ASP A 22 2.82 -20.78 -19.77
CA ASP A 22 3.65 -20.78 -20.98
C ASP A 22 4.06 -19.36 -21.42
N VAL A 23 3.66 -18.31 -20.71
CA VAL A 23 3.93 -16.93 -21.15
C VAL A 23 5.42 -16.61 -21.00
N LEU A 24 6.01 -16.02 -22.04
CA LEU A 24 7.35 -15.47 -21.95
C LEU A 24 7.26 -14.15 -21.19
N THR A 25 7.83 -14.12 -19.99
CA THR A 25 7.89 -12.92 -19.16
C THR A 25 9.11 -12.10 -19.53
N LEU A 26 9.06 -10.79 -19.27
CA LEU A 26 10.18 -9.89 -19.50
C LEU A 26 11.48 -10.33 -18.78
N PRO A 27 11.47 -10.69 -17.48
CA PRO A 27 12.69 -11.18 -16.84
C PRO A 27 13.17 -12.51 -17.44
N LYS A 28 12.27 -13.41 -17.83
CA LYS A 28 12.65 -14.66 -18.51
C LYS A 28 13.26 -14.42 -19.88
N HIS A 29 12.79 -13.43 -20.63
CA HIS A 29 13.38 -13.04 -21.92
C HIS A 29 14.84 -12.58 -21.73
N PHE A 30 15.08 -11.60 -20.85
CA PHE A 30 16.43 -11.13 -20.57
C PHE A 30 17.36 -12.23 -20.04
N LYS A 31 16.85 -13.08 -19.14
CA LYS A 31 17.62 -14.22 -18.62
C LYS A 31 18.03 -15.20 -19.72
N ASN A 32 17.12 -15.51 -20.64
CA ASN A 32 17.40 -16.39 -21.78
C ASN A 32 18.47 -15.81 -22.72
N ASP A 33 18.57 -14.48 -22.79
CA ASP A 33 19.54 -13.77 -23.62
C ASP A 33 20.86 -13.45 -22.88
N GLY A 34 21.11 -14.09 -21.74
CA GLY A 34 22.38 -14.03 -21.01
C GLY A 34 22.51 -12.90 -19.99
N TYR A 35 21.45 -12.13 -19.73
CA TYR A 35 21.45 -11.11 -18.69
C TYR A 35 21.21 -11.72 -17.31
N GLU A 36 21.85 -11.17 -16.28
CA GLU A 36 21.49 -11.46 -14.90
C GLU A 36 20.20 -10.72 -14.54
N THR A 37 19.16 -11.46 -14.13
CA THR A 37 17.88 -10.88 -13.73
C THR A 37 17.65 -11.08 -12.23
N VAL A 38 17.35 -9.99 -11.52
CA VAL A 38 17.08 -10.01 -10.08
C VAL A 38 15.79 -9.27 -9.78
N SER A 39 15.02 -9.78 -8.82
CA SER A 39 13.83 -9.10 -8.29
C SER A 39 14.18 -8.48 -6.95
N ILE A 40 14.03 -7.16 -6.83
CA ILE A 40 14.25 -6.41 -5.59
C ILE A 40 12.94 -5.70 -5.24
N GLY A 41 12.43 -5.94 -4.02
CA GLY A 41 11.16 -5.34 -3.58
C GLY A 41 9.93 -6.01 -4.21
N LYS A 42 8.99 -5.22 -4.75
CA LYS A 42 7.67 -5.71 -5.18
C LYS A 42 7.46 -5.62 -6.70
N VAL A 43 8.00 -6.59 -7.43
CA VAL A 43 7.77 -6.75 -8.88
C VAL A 43 6.46 -7.49 -9.17
N TYR A 44 6.21 -8.60 -8.48
CA TYR A 44 4.93 -9.34 -8.53
C TYR A 44 4.15 -9.20 -7.21
N HIS A 45 2.84 -9.44 -7.26
CA HIS A 45 2.04 -9.48 -6.03
C HIS A 45 2.41 -10.67 -5.15
N HIS A 46 2.71 -11.82 -5.77
CA HIS A 46 3.17 -13.02 -5.09
C HIS A 46 4.69 -13.09 -5.14
N PRO A 47 5.39 -13.20 -3.99
CA PRO A 47 6.86 -13.22 -3.96
C PRO A 47 7.49 -14.36 -4.74
N LYS A 48 6.77 -15.49 -4.87
CA LYS A 48 7.22 -16.68 -5.60
C LYS A 48 6.63 -16.79 -7.00
N ASP A 49 6.08 -15.70 -7.53
CA ASP A 49 5.60 -15.69 -8.91
C ASP A 49 6.80 -15.66 -9.88
N ASP A 50 6.68 -16.39 -10.98
CA ASP A 50 7.65 -16.42 -12.08
C ASP A 50 9.13 -16.61 -11.65
N LEU A 51 9.39 -17.48 -10.66
CA LEU A 51 10.76 -17.77 -10.20
C LEU A 51 11.72 -18.19 -11.31
N GLN A 52 11.20 -18.86 -12.35
CA GLN A 52 11.97 -19.25 -13.53
C GLN A 52 12.60 -18.06 -14.27
N GLY A 53 11.97 -16.88 -14.22
CA GLY A 53 12.43 -15.67 -14.90
C GLY A 53 13.60 -14.97 -14.19
N TRP A 54 13.87 -15.31 -12.93
CA TRP A 54 14.91 -14.67 -12.12
C TRP A 54 16.17 -15.54 -12.03
N SER A 55 17.34 -14.92 -12.08
CA SER A 55 18.64 -15.59 -11.86
C SER A 55 18.90 -15.92 -10.39
N LYS A 56 18.22 -15.23 -9.46
CA LYS A 56 18.30 -15.42 -8.01
C LYS A 56 16.90 -15.39 -7.40
N GLU A 57 16.75 -15.99 -6.21
CA GLU A 57 15.52 -15.86 -5.42
C GLU A 57 15.17 -14.38 -5.19
N PRO A 58 13.91 -13.96 -5.36
CA PRO A 58 13.49 -12.57 -5.16
C PRO A 58 13.90 -12.03 -3.79
N PHE A 59 14.61 -10.91 -3.80
CA PHE A 59 15.05 -10.24 -2.59
C PHE A 59 13.88 -9.50 -1.94
N GLN A 60 13.55 -9.94 -0.73
CA GLN A 60 12.64 -9.23 0.16
C GLN A 60 13.46 -8.53 1.23
N SER A 61 13.38 -7.21 1.28
CA SER A 61 13.93 -6.43 2.38
C SER A 61 13.31 -6.89 3.70
N LYS A 62 14.09 -7.51 4.57
CA LYS A 62 13.73 -7.83 5.95
C LYS A 62 14.61 -6.98 6.85
N GLY A 63 14.01 -6.21 7.74
CA GLY A 63 14.71 -5.47 8.78
C GLY A 63 13.71 -4.83 9.74
N ASP A 64 14.21 -4.39 10.90
CA ASP A 64 13.43 -3.81 11.99
C ASP A 64 13.03 -2.35 11.72
N TRP A 65 12.61 -2.07 10.49
CA TRP A 65 12.20 -0.73 10.08
C TRP A 65 10.84 -0.39 10.68
N LYS A 66 10.74 0.69 11.46
CA LYS A 66 9.44 1.30 11.80
C LYS A 66 8.94 2.10 10.58
N GLY A 67 8.09 1.51 9.74
CA GLY A 67 7.41 2.19 8.63
C GLY A 67 7.70 1.62 7.23
N ARG A 68 7.33 2.37 6.18
CA ARG A 68 7.51 1.95 4.77
C ARG A 68 8.86 2.42 4.22
N GLY A 69 9.95 1.73 4.58
CA GLY A 69 11.21 1.75 3.83
C GLY A 69 12.33 2.64 4.38
N TYR A 70 13.42 2.68 3.58
CA TYR A 70 14.74 3.24 3.85
C TYR A 70 14.72 4.64 4.47
N LEU A 71 14.99 4.72 5.77
CA LEU A 71 15.34 5.96 6.45
C LEU A 71 16.79 5.79 6.93
N THR A 72 17.72 6.60 6.40
CA THR A 72 19.07 6.67 6.98
C THR A 72 18.99 7.37 8.34
N ASP A 73 19.96 7.11 9.22
CA ASP A 73 20.04 7.83 10.50
C ASP A 73 20.10 9.35 10.30
N GLU A 74 20.73 9.80 9.21
CA GLU A 74 20.78 11.22 8.81
C GLU A 74 19.39 11.77 8.46
N ALA A 75 18.58 11.01 7.70
CA ALA A 75 17.21 11.43 7.36
C ALA A 75 16.32 11.48 8.61
N ILE A 76 16.50 10.54 9.54
CA ILE A 76 15.82 10.57 10.84
C ILE A 76 16.24 11.81 11.65
N GLU A 77 17.52 12.13 11.67
CA GLU A 77 18.06 13.28 12.39
C GLU A 77 17.62 14.61 11.78
N GLU A 78 17.54 14.69 10.44
CA GLU A 78 17.02 15.86 9.75
C GLU A 78 15.51 16.02 9.97
N MET A 79 14.75 14.93 10.04
CA MET A 79 13.34 14.96 10.44
C MET A 79 13.16 15.51 11.86
N LYS A 80 14.05 15.19 12.81
CA LYS A 80 13.99 15.71 14.19
C LYS A 80 14.25 17.22 14.28
N LYS A 81 14.94 17.82 13.31
CA LYS A 81 15.18 19.28 13.29
C LYS A 81 13.93 20.07 12.93
N ASN A 82 12.93 19.45 12.33
CA ASN A 82 11.69 20.13 11.96
C ASN A 82 10.81 20.31 13.20
N GLU A 83 10.66 21.54 13.67
CA GLU A 83 9.73 21.88 14.77
C GLU A 83 8.27 21.56 14.42
N ALA A 84 7.93 21.55 13.13
CA ALA A 84 6.64 21.17 12.60
C ALA A 84 6.73 20.45 11.25
N ILE A 85 5.85 19.48 11.05
CA ILE A 85 5.62 18.74 9.81
C ILE A 85 4.28 19.19 9.26
N PHE A 86 4.27 19.60 7.99
CA PHE A 86 3.07 19.95 7.26
C PHE A 86 2.73 18.81 6.30
N ALA A 87 1.46 18.38 6.30
CA ALA A 87 0.98 17.34 5.41
C ALA A 87 -0.31 17.78 4.72
N GLU A 88 -0.49 17.35 3.48
CA GLU A 88 -1.71 17.59 2.74
C GLU A 88 -2.21 16.33 2.03
N LYS A 89 -3.52 16.30 1.85
CA LYS A 89 -4.23 15.37 1.00
C LYS A 89 -5.27 16.18 0.24
N THR A 90 -5.50 15.84 -1.03
CA THR A 90 -6.54 16.50 -1.86
C THR A 90 -7.54 15.49 -2.39
N TYR A 91 -7.09 14.28 -2.69
CA TYR A 91 -7.93 13.19 -3.19
C TYR A 91 -7.68 11.91 -2.41
N HIS A 92 -8.75 11.17 -2.18
CA HIS A 92 -8.72 9.72 -2.04
C HIS A 92 -9.35 9.09 -3.29
N THR A 93 -10.19 8.06 -3.17
CA THR A 93 -10.98 7.55 -4.29
C THR A 93 -11.92 8.63 -4.88
N TYR A 94 -12.25 9.67 -4.08
CA TYR A 94 -12.96 10.89 -4.46
C TYR A 94 -12.26 12.14 -3.88
N TYR A 95 -12.77 13.34 -4.18
CA TYR A 95 -12.23 14.60 -3.66
C TYR A 95 -12.45 14.71 -2.15
N ASP A 96 -11.36 14.72 -1.39
CA ASP A 96 -11.37 14.71 0.08
C ASP A 96 -10.14 15.46 0.63
N PRO A 97 -10.15 16.81 0.51
CA PRO A 97 -9.06 17.65 0.95
C PRO A 97 -8.88 17.69 2.48
N MET A 98 -7.65 17.43 2.92
CA MET A 98 -7.21 17.54 4.32
C MET A 98 -5.89 18.31 4.40
N ARG A 99 -5.69 19.08 5.48
CA ARG A 99 -4.42 19.70 5.83
C ARG A 99 -4.06 19.35 7.26
N ALA A 100 -2.82 19.00 7.51
CA ALA A 100 -2.37 18.66 8.85
C ALA A 100 -1.07 19.37 9.20
N ILE A 101 -0.97 19.77 10.46
CA ILE A 101 0.27 20.26 11.06
C ILE A 101 0.54 19.37 12.26
N ARG A 102 1.76 18.84 12.34
CA ARG A 102 2.23 18.02 13.45
C ARG A 102 3.49 18.64 14.05
N THR A 103 3.50 18.88 15.34
CA THR A 103 4.70 19.16 16.13
C THR A 103 5.12 17.90 16.89
N GLU A 104 6.09 18.00 17.79
CA GLU A 104 6.47 16.91 18.68
C GLU A 104 5.27 16.40 19.52
N LYS A 105 4.49 17.33 20.08
CA LYS A 105 3.39 17.03 21.02
C LYS A 105 2.00 17.08 20.40
N TRP A 106 1.76 17.92 19.40
CA TRP A 106 0.41 18.18 18.92
C TRP A 106 0.28 17.85 17.44
N LYS A 107 -0.86 17.29 17.06
CA LYS A 107 -1.25 17.16 15.66
C LYS A 107 -2.65 17.72 15.49
N ILE A 108 -2.80 18.64 14.54
CA ILE A 108 -4.10 19.11 14.07
C ILE A 108 -4.33 18.63 12.64
N ILE A 109 -5.55 18.21 12.35
CA ILE A 109 -6.03 17.90 11.00
C ILE A 109 -7.24 18.79 10.73
N ALA A 110 -7.21 19.53 9.63
CA ALA A 110 -8.32 20.29 9.09
C ALA A 110 -8.89 19.54 7.87
N ASN A 111 -10.17 19.21 7.95
CA ASN A 111 -10.91 18.51 6.92
C ASN A 111 -11.83 19.49 6.22
N PHE A 112 -11.71 19.57 4.90
CA PHE A 112 -12.41 20.57 4.09
C PHE A 112 -13.66 20.02 3.40
N GLU A 113 -13.90 18.72 3.49
CA GLU A 113 -15.08 18.05 2.93
C GLU A 113 -15.76 17.17 3.99
N PHE A 114 -17.03 16.83 3.80
CA PHE A 114 -17.69 15.85 4.66
C PHE A 114 -17.43 14.44 4.11
N ALA A 115 -16.33 13.83 4.54
CA ALA A 115 -15.93 12.48 4.10
C ALA A 115 -15.76 11.48 5.26
N PRO A 116 -15.90 10.16 4.98
CA PRO A 116 -15.69 9.14 5.97
C PRO A 116 -14.20 8.94 6.35
N TRP A 117 -13.90 8.85 7.65
CA TRP A 117 -12.71 8.33 8.32
C TRP A 117 -12.14 7.06 7.66
N GLN A 118 -13.02 6.17 7.21
CA GLN A 118 -12.63 4.90 6.59
C GLN A 118 -13.59 4.56 5.45
N GLU A 119 -13.04 4.44 4.24
CA GLU A 119 -13.78 3.89 3.10
C GLU A 119 -13.93 2.37 3.27
N THR A 120 -15.15 1.91 3.54
CA THR A 120 -15.53 0.51 3.42
C THR A 120 -16.25 0.31 2.08
N SER A 121 -15.77 -0.64 1.27
CA SER A 121 -16.47 -1.01 0.04
C SER A 121 -17.86 -1.57 0.40
N PRO A 122 -18.95 -1.08 -0.23
CA PRO A 122 -20.28 -1.67 -0.07
C PRO A 122 -20.29 -3.16 -0.44
N ASP A 123 -19.47 -3.52 -1.44
CA ASP A 123 -19.21 -4.90 -1.84
C ASP A 123 -17.92 -5.40 -1.18
N TYR A 124 -18.03 -5.71 0.11
CA TYR A 124 -16.93 -6.24 0.91
C TYR A 124 -16.62 -7.72 0.61
N HIS A 125 -17.47 -8.41 -0.16
CA HIS A 125 -17.26 -9.80 -0.55
C HIS A 125 -16.46 -9.94 -1.85
N ASN A 126 -16.56 -8.98 -2.78
CA ASN A 126 -15.99 -9.11 -4.12
C ASN A 126 -14.74 -8.25 -4.36
N ASN A 127 -14.59 -7.09 -3.69
CA ASN A 127 -13.50 -6.14 -3.98
C ASN A 127 -12.88 -5.45 -2.76
N ALA A 128 -13.26 -5.80 -1.53
CA ALA A 128 -12.62 -5.21 -0.35
C ALA A 128 -11.21 -5.77 -0.16
N LYS A 129 -10.21 -4.94 -0.48
CA LYS A 129 -8.87 -5.01 0.11
C LYS A 129 -8.83 -4.43 1.53
N SER A 130 -9.93 -3.89 2.03
CA SER A 130 -10.03 -3.25 3.34
C SER A 130 -10.86 -4.08 4.33
N TYR A 131 -10.49 -3.94 5.61
CA TYR A 131 -10.98 -4.55 6.84
C TYR A 131 -12.45 -5.00 6.87
N VAL A 132 -12.74 -6.15 6.23
CA VAL A 132 -14.07 -6.80 6.21
C VAL A 132 -14.59 -7.04 7.62
N GLU A 133 -13.69 -7.33 8.56
CA GLU A 133 -14.03 -7.53 9.97
C GLU A 133 -14.51 -6.24 10.65
N ILE A 134 -13.89 -5.10 10.35
CA ILE A 134 -14.31 -3.78 10.88
C ILE A 134 -15.66 -3.37 10.30
N ALA A 135 -15.86 -3.59 9.00
CA ALA A 135 -17.13 -3.32 8.32
C ALA A 135 -18.28 -4.18 8.88
N LYS A 136 -18.01 -5.43 9.26
CA LYS A 136 -19.00 -6.32 9.92
C LYS A 136 -19.24 -5.96 11.39
N ALA A 137 -18.21 -5.50 12.10
CA ALA A 137 -18.28 -5.21 13.53
C ALA A 137 -19.03 -3.92 13.86
N LYS A 138 -19.21 -3.00 12.89
CA LYS A 138 -19.88 -1.71 13.13
C LYS A 138 -20.95 -1.42 12.07
N PRO A 139 -22.25 -1.54 12.40
CA PRO A 139 -23.32 -1.09 11.52
C PRO A 139 -23.29 0.45 11.43
N THR A 140 -23.22 0.99 10.20
CA THR A 140 -23.10 2.41 9.77
C THR A 140 -24.04 3.43 10.47
N PRO A 141 -23.81 4.78 10.45
CA PRO A 141 -22.97 5.59 9.55
C PRO A 141 -22.13 6.71 10.24
N SER A 142 -21.66 6.57 11.48
CA SER A 142 -20.85 7.63 12.14
C SER A 142 -19.37 7.59 11.76
N PHE A 143 -19.10 7.45 10.46
CA PHE A 143 -17.74 7.37 9.95
C PHE A 143 -17.24 8.69 9.44
N TYR A 144 -17.89 9.84 9.60
CA TYR A 144 -17.40 11.11 9.05
C TYR A 144 -16.48 11.85 10.00
N HIS A 145 -15.40 12.41 9.47
CA HIS A 145 -14.50 13.22 10.26
C HIS A 145 -15.09 14.61 10.55
N PRO A 146 -14.85 15.16 11.76
CA PRO A 146 -15.19 16.55 12.06
C PRO A 146 -14.32 17.49 11.20
N PRO A 147 -14.70 18.77 11.07
CA PRO A 147 -13.90 19.75 10.33
C PRO A 147 -12.48 19.93 10.90
N PHE A 148 -12.31 19.72 12.20
CA PHE A 148 -11.01 19.76 12.86
C PHE A 148 -10.85 18.61 13.85
N GLU A 149 -9.67 18.01 13.83
CA GLU A 149 -9.25 16.97 14.75
C GLU A 149 -7.96 17.40 15.44
N LEU A 150 -7.92 17.35 16.78
CA LEU A 150 -6.75 17.72 17.57
C LEU A 150 -6.32 16.53 18.43
N TYR A 151 -5.04 16.18 18.33
CA TYR A 151 -4.44 15.05 19.02
C TYR A 151 -3.25 15.50 19.87
N ASN A 152 -3.21 15.03 21.12
CA ASN A 152 -2.01 15.05 21.94
C ASN A 152 -1.23 13.75 21.70
N LEU A 153 -0.07 13.86 21.08
CA LEU A 153 0.75 12.72 20.67
C LEU A 153 1.49 12.05 21.83
N GLU A 154 1.55 12.69 23.00
CA GLU A 154 2.04 12.05 24.23
C GLU A 154 1.02 11.04 24.77
N ASP A 155 -0.26 11.38 24.73
CA ASP A 155 -1.35 10.56 25.26
C ASP A 155 -1.89 9.58 24.21
N ASP A 156 -1.83 9.95 22.93
CA ASP A 156 -2.31 9.17 21.79
C ASP A 156 -1.29 9.24 20.61
N PRO A 157 -0.22 8.43 20.65
CA PRO A 157 0.85 8.48 19.66
C PRO A 157 0.49 7.87 18.29
N CYS A 158 -0.69 7.25 18.15
CA CYS A 158 -1.09 6.43 17.00
C CYS A 158 -1.61 7.24 15.79
#